data_AF-A0A256ZAM2-F1
#
_entry.id   AF-A0A256ZAM2-F1
#
_cell.length_a   1.000
_cell.length_b   1.000
_cell.length_c   1.000
_cell.angle_alpha   90.00
_cell.angle_beta   90.00
_cell.angle_gamma   90.00
#
_symmetry.space_group_name_H-M   'P 1'
#
loop_
_entity.id
_entity.type
_entity.pdbx_description
1 polymer ?
#
loop_
_entity_poly.entity_id
_entity_poly.type
_entity_poly.pdbx_seq_one_letter_code
_entity_poly.pdbx_strand_id
1 'polypeptide(L)'
;MSTYPKPYLRKVASLIRMAGLSLVTDLHTGPLHLLVKFMLSQGVNVALGQDDIADAYYLYGRNNMLEVAFPASHILWSMTLSVMDTFLDMITWEGG
;
A
#
# COMPACT_ATOMS: atom_id res chain seq x y z
N MET A 1 -0.26 -10.17 -16.65
CA MET A 1 -0.72 -9.04 -15.81
C MET A 1 -1.09 -7.88 -16.72
N SER A 2 -2.36 -7.47 -16.77
CA SER A 2 -2.77 -6.31 -17.57
C SER A 2 -2.55 -5.04 -16.76
N THR A 3 -1.70 -4.13 -17.25
CA THR A 3 -1.46 -2.83 -16.62
C THR A 3 -2.25 -1.76 -17.37
N TYR A 4 -2.88 -0.86 -16.64
CA TYR A 4 -3.56 0.28 -17.26
C TYR A 4 -2.54 1.26 -17.85
N PRO A 5 -2.85 1.92 -18.99
CA PRO A 5 -2.00 2.97 -19.53
C PRO A 5 -1.74 4.07 -18.50
N LYS A 6 -0.50 4.58 -18.43
CA LYS A 6 -0.11 5.65 -17.49
C LYS A 6 -1.04 6.88 -17.50
N PRO A 7 -1.55 7.38 -18.66
CA PRO A 7 -2.48 8.51 -18.67
C PRO A 7 -3.78 8.22 -17.90
N TYR A 8 -4.29 7.00 -17.99
CA TYR A 8 -5.49 6.58 -17.27
C TYR A 8 -5.23 6.53 -15.76
N LEU A 9 -4.10 5.94 -15.33
CA LEU A 9 -3.72 5.88 -13.92
C LEU A 9 -3.54 7.28 -13.31
N ARG A 10 -2.95 8.23 -14.04
CA ARG A 10 -2.83 9.63 -13.60
C ARG A 10 -4.19 10.29 -13.41
N LYS A 11 -5.13 10.05 -14.33
CA LYS A 11 -6.50 10.56 -14.23
C LYS A 11 -7.17 10.03 -12.95
N VAL A 12 -7.07 8.72 -12.68
CA VAL A 12 -7.63 8.10 -11.48
C VAL A 12 -6.98 8.67 -10.21
N ALA A 13 -5.65 8.74 -10.15
CA ALA A 13 -4.95 9.33 -8.99
C ALA A 13 -5.36 10.78 -8.73
N SER A 14 -5.56 11.58 -9.79
CA SER A 14 -6.05 12.95 -9.65
C SER A 14 -7.47 13.02 -9.09
N LEU A 15 -8.37 12.12 -9.53
CA LEU A 15 -9.74 12.06 -9.01
C LEU A 15 -9.76 11.69 -7.52
N ILE A 16 -8.98 10.68 -7.13
CA ILE A 16 -8.83 10.24 -5.74
C ILE A 16 -8.35 11.41 -4.86
N ARG A 17 -7.29 12.10 -5.30
CA ARG A 17 -6.73 13.26 -4.57
C ARG A 17 -7.73 14.42 -4.47
N MET A 18 -8.42 14.75 -5.56
CA MET A 18 -9.43 15.83 -5.55
C MET A 18 -10.63 15.51 -4.65
N ALA A 19 -10.96 14.23 -4.51
CA ALA A 19 -12.02 13.77 -3.61
C ALA A 19 -11.56 13.65 -2.15
N GLY A 20 -10.27 13.86 -1.85
CA GLY A 20 -9.72 13.68 -0.50
C GLY A 20 -9.76 12.23 -0.02
N LEU A 21 -9.72 11.27 -0.94
CA LEU A 21 -9.77 9.84 -0.60
C LEU A 21 -8.38 9.29 -0.28
N SER A 22 -8.32 8.43 0.73
CA SER A 22 -7.16 7.60 1.05
C SER A 22 -7.34 6.18 0.51
N LEU A 23 -6.23 5.48 0.26
CA LEU A 23 -6.23 4.08 -0.15
C LEU A 23 -5.59 3.22 0.95
N VAL A 24 -6.08 1.99 1.12
CA VAL A 24 -5.42 0.97 1.93
C VAL A 24 -4.96 -0.14 1.01
N THR A 25 -3.75 -0.67 1.22
CA THR A 25 -3.23 -1.81 0.47
C THR A 25 -2.56 -2.81 1.38
N ASP A 26 -2.80 -4.08 1.11
CA ASP A 26 -2.33 -5.25 1.83
C ASP A 26 -1.52 -6.11 0.85
N LEU A 27 -0.21 -5.92 0.80
CA LEU A 27 0.62 -6.53 -0.25
C LEU A 27 0.85 -8.05 -0.10
N HIS A 28 0.51 -8.61 1.06
CA HIS A 28 0.89 -9.96 1.49
C HIS A 28 -0.21 -11.02 1.28
N THR A 29 -1.40 -10.62 0.84
CA THR A 29 -2.58 -11.48 0.62
C THR A 29 -2.72 -11.94 -0.84
N GLY A 30 -2.06 -11.28 -1.80
CA GLY A 30 -2.22 -11.61 -3.21
C GLY A 30 -1.12 -11.09 -4.16
N PRO A 31 -1.09 -11.59 -5.41
CA PRO A 31 -0.07 -11.23 -6.41
C PRO A 31 -0.33 -9.88 -7.09
N LEU A 32 -1.53 -9.31 -6.92
CA LEU A 32 -1.91 -8.00 -7.45
C LEU A 32 -1.97 -7.01 -6.29
N HIS A 33 -1.17 -5.96 -6.38
CA HIS A 33 -1.12 -4.91 -5.38
C HIS A 33 -1.18 -3.53 -6.03
N LEU A 34 -1.51 -2.52 -5.23
CA LEU A 34 -1.51 -1.13 -5.67
C LEU A 34 -0.12 -0.73 -6.20
N LEU A 35 -0.08 0.17 -7.18
CA LEU A 35 1.16 0.84 -7.59
C LEU A 35 1.56 1.89 -6.54
N VAL A 36 1.92 1.45 -5.33
CA VAL A 36 2.15 2.28 -4.14
C VAL A 36 3.06 3.46 -4.43
N LYS A 37 4.25 3.20 -4.99
CA LYS A 37 5.22 4.25 -5.36
C LYS A 37 4.63 5.29 -6.31
N PHE A 38 3.81 4.85 -7.27
CA PHE A 38 3.15 5.76 -8.20
C PHE A 38 2.10 6.60 -7.47
N MET A 39 1.22 5.99 -6.68
CA MET A 39 0.16 6.73 -5.96
C MET A 39 0.74 7.75 -4.98
N LEU A 40 1.75 7.37 -4.19
CA LEU A 40 2.49 8.29 -3.32
C LEU A 40 3.11 9.44 -4.13
N SER A 41 3.74 9.15 -5.28
CA SER A 41 4.29 10.20 -6.16
C SER A 41 3.23 11.12 -6.78
N GLN A 42 1.96 10.72 -6.78
CA GLN A 42 0.82 11.55 -7.20
C GLN A 42 0.19 12.30 -6.01
N GLY A 43 0.73 12.21 -4.80
CA GLY A 43 0.17 12.86 -3.60
C GLY A 43 -1.15 12.25 -3.15
N VAL A 44 -1.35 10.95 -3.40
CA VAL A 44 -2.46 10.18 -2.83
C VAL A 44 -1.99 9.59 -1.50
N ASN A 45 -2.77 9.77 -0.44
CA ASN A 45 -2.54 9.08 0.83
C ASN A 45 -2.75 7.56 0.64
N VAL A 46 -1.76 6.76 1.03
CA VAL A 46 -1.82 5.30 1.01
C VAL A 46 -1.37 4.74 2.35
N ALA A 47 -2.21 3.94 3.00
CA ALA A 47 -1.87 3.16 4.18
C ALA A 47 -1.61 1.68 3.86
N LEU A 48 -0.87 1.00 4.73
CA LEU A 48 -0.73 -0.45 4.72
C LEU A 48 -1.75 -1.11 5.65
N GLY A 49 -2.35 -2.21 5.20
CA GLY A 49 -3.31 -2.99 5.97
C GLY A 49 -2.89 -4.46 6.11
N GLN A 50 -3.32 -5.09 7.21
CA GLN A 50 -3.17 -6.54 7.39
C GLN A 50 -4.27 -7.35 6.67
N ASP A 51 -5.45 -6.75 6.45
CA ASP A 51 -6.66 -7.41 5.94
C ASP A 51 -7.17 -8.50 6.91
N ASP A 52 -6.75 -9.75 6.75
CA ASP A 52 -7.28 -10.92 7.46
C ASP A 52 -6.28 -11.52 8.49
N ILE A 53 -6.81 -12.26 9.47
CA ILE A 53 -6.01 -12.97 10.49
C ILE A 53 -6.52 -14.40 10.69
N ALA A 54 -5.72 -15.38 10.29
CA ALA A 54 -5.96 -16.80 10.56
C ALA A 54 -7.40 -17.24 10.30
N ASP A 55 -7.96 -16.81 9.17
CA ASP A 55 -9.36 -17.03 8.81
C ASP A 55 -9.48 -17.90 7.54
N ALA A 56 -10.69 -17.97 6.96
CA ALA A 56 -10.95 -18.79 5.78
C ALA A 56 -10.29 -18.27 4.49
N TYR A 57 -9.87 -17.01 4.46
CA TYR A 57 -9.31 -16.32 3.30
C TYR A 57 -7.79 -16.14 3.40
N TYR A 58 -7.26 -15.96 4.61
CA TYR A 58 -5.84 -15.81 4.87
C TYR A 58 -5.41 -16.51 6.16
N LEU A 59 -4.58 -17.56 6.03
CA LEU A 59 -4.11 -18.36 7.16
C LEU A 59 -3.02 -17.68 8.01
N TYR A 60 -2.44 -16.58 7.53
CA TYR A 60 -1.40 -15.83 8.24
C TYR A 60 -2.01 -14.58 8.93
N GLY A 61 -1.16 -13.74 9.51
CA GLY A 61 -1.57 -12.54 10.26
C GLY A 61 -1.33 -12.69 11.76
N ARG A 62 -0.78 -11.65 12.40
CA ARG A 62 -0.46 -11.63 13.83
C ARG A 62 -0.88 -10.33 14.54
N ASN A 63 -1.63 -9.48 13.85
CA ASN A 63 -1.97 -8.13 14.30
C ASN A 63 -0.72 -7.29 14.62
N ASN A 64 0.31 -7.42 13.77
CA ASN A 64 1.58 -6.74 13.94
C ASN A 64 1.91 -5.94 12.68
N MET A 65 1.75 -4.62 12.74
CA MET A 65 1.94 -3.77 11.56
C MET A 65 3.39 -3.70 11.09
N LEU A 66 4.38 -3.97 11.95
CA LEU A 66 5.78 -4.11 11.51
C LEU A 66 5.96 -5.35 10.63
N GLU A 67 5.22 -6.43 10.91
CA GLU A 67 5.18 -7.63 10.06
C GLU A 67 4.38 -7.42 8.77
N VAL A 68 3.58 -6.36 8.66
CA VAL A 68 2.96 -5.93 7.40
C VAL A 68 3.93 -5.06 6.59
N ALA A 69 4.61 -4.11 7.24
CA ALA A 69 5.58 -3.22 6.61
C ALA A 69 6.82 -3.98 6.09
N PHE A 70 7.30 -5.00 6.81
CA PHE A 70 8.44 -5.81 6.39
C PHE A 70 8.27 -6.46 5.01
N PRO A 71 7.26 -7.32 4.74
CA PRO A 71 7.06 -7.91 3.42
C PRO A 71 6.69 -6.85 2.37
N ALA A 72 5.96 -5.79 2.73
CA ALA A 72 5.66 -4.68 1.82
C ALA A 72 6.95 -4.04 1.25
N SER A 73 7.96 -3.82 2.09
CA SER A 73 9.26 -3.27 1.68
C SER A 73 10.01 -4.18 0.69
N HIS A 74 9.86 -5.50 0.83
CA HIS A 74 10.47 -6.49 -0.07
C HIS A 74 9.71 -6.59 -1.40
N ILE A 75 8.38 -6.67 -1.36
CA ILE A 75 7.52 -6.74 -2.55
C ILE A 75 7.68 -5.51 -3.43
N LEU A 76 7.77 -4.33 -2.80
CA LEU A 76 7.97 -3.07 -3.52
C LEU A 76 9.44 -2.80 -3.86
N TRP A 77 10.37 -3.66 -3.45
CA TRP A 77 11.81 -3.47 -3.64
C TRP A 77 12.27 -2.09 -3.14
N SER A 78 12.05 -1.84 -1.86
CA SER A 78 12.25 -0.54 -1.20
C SER A 78 12.75 -0.75 0.23
N MET A 79 14.07 -0.90 0.38
CA MET A 79 14.71 -1.24 1.68
C MET A 79 15.78 -0.22 2.08
N THR A 80 15.70 1.02 1.61
CA THR A 80 16.57 2.11 2.08
C THR A 80 16.00 2.72 3.35
N LEU A 81 16.86 3.23 4.24
CA LEU A 81 16.44 3.87 5.49
C LEU A 81 15.40 4.97 5.26
N SER A 82 15.62 5.84 4.27
CA SER A 82 14.69 6.92 3.93
C SER A 82 13.30 6.44 3.51
N VAL A 83 13.18 5.23 2.97
CA VAL A 83 11.89 4.67 2.54
C VAL A 83 11.26 3.84 3.65
N MET A 84 12.05 3.36 4.62
CA MET A 84 11.51 2.74 5.84
C MET A 84 10.66 3.73 6.64
N ASP A 85 11.07 4.99 6.74
CA ASP A 85 10.26 6.04 7.38
C ASP A 85 8.89 6.17 6.70
N THR A 86 8.84 6.15 5.37
CA THR A 86 7.56 6.13 4.63
C THR A 86 6.71 4.91 4.99
N PHE A 87 7.29 3.71 5.08
CA PHE A 87 6.51 2.53 5.49
C PHE A 87 6.02 2.60 6.93
N LEU A 88 6.77 3.25 7.83
CA LEU A 88 6.35 3.51 9.20
C LEU A 88 5.16 4.49 9.23
N ASP A 89 5.23 5.56 8.43
CA ASP A 89 4.11 6.50 8.28
C ASP A 89 2.87 5.79 7.73
N MET A 90 3.05 4.91 6.74
CA MET A 90 1.97 4.10 6.14
C MET A 90 1.24 3.15 7.12
N ILE A 91 1.88 2.78 8.23
CA ILE A 91 1.27 1.96 9.29
C ILE A 91 0.91 2.76 10.55
N THR A 92 1.11 4.07 10.54
CA THR A 92 0.83 4.97 11.67
C THR A 92 -0.02 6.16 11.22
N TRP A 93 0.60 7.21 10.69
CA TRP A 93 -0.04 8.49 10.38
C TRP A 93 -0.96 8.47 9.17
N GLU A 94 -0.70 7.60 8.20
CA GLU A 94 -1.47 7.56 6.96
C GLU A 94 -2.74 6.69 7.06
N GLY A 95 -2.93 5.98 8.19
CA GLY A 95 -4.06 5.08 8.43
C GLY A 95 -5.41 5.75 8.71
N GLY A 96 -5.44 7.06 8.96
CA GLY A 96 -6.65 7.84 9.25
C GLY A 96 -6.43 8.98 10.22
#